data_AF-A0A6G3ZNM3-F1
#
_entry.id   AF-A0A6G3ZNM3-F1
#
_cell.length_a   1.000
_cell.length_b   1.000
_cell.length_c   1.000
_cell.angle_alpha   90.00
_cell.angle_beta   90.00
_cell.angle_gamma   90.00
#
_symmetry.space_group_name_H-M   'P 1'
#
loop_
_entity.id
_entity.type
_entity.pdbx_description
1 polymer ?
#
loop_
_entity_poly.entity_id
_entity_poly.type
_entity_poly.pdbx_seq_one_letter_code
_entity_poly.pdbx_strand_id
1 'polypeptide(L)'
;MEDKVGVTHVDGDYHLTDENSLNEGAKQIRNLGSRVIKVWLHHVSGDDPHNKYPYNSDWPASFDSMVEVAESPYFRELFQRDFRTYVLEAYVYIEEGYGDGNKHYFIRGISDEQLRQEERGFYEFTKHLLETYRGTGKEFVLQHWQGD
;
A
#
# COMPACT_ATOMS: atom_id res chain seq x y z
N MET A 1 8.28 19.68 16.01
CA MET A 1 8.13 20.05 14.59
C MET A 1 6.84 19.40 14.12
N GLU A 2 5.94 20.15 13.49
CA GLU A 2 4.67 19.62 12.99
C GLU A 2 4.88 18.93 11.65
N ASP A 3 4.22 17.79 11.44
CA ASP A 3 4.34 16.97 10.23
C ASP A 3 3.47 17.58 9.11
N LYS A 4 4.01 18.61 8.44
CA LYS A 4 3.25 19.46 7.49
C LYS A 4 3.38 19.07 6.02
N VAL A 5 4.36 18.25 5.67
CA VAL A 5 4.65 17.87 4.28
C VAL A 5 4.87 16.35 4.24
N GLY A 6 4.16 15.69 3.33
CA GLY A 6 4.34 14.27 3.01
C GLY A 6 4.89 14.09 1.59
N VAL A 7 5.50 12.93 1.35
CA VAL A 7 6.01 12.57 0.02
C VAL A 7 5.31 11.31 -0.46
N THR A 8 4.86 11.33 -1.71
CA THR A 8 4.35 10.15 -2.41
C THR A 8 5.50 9.40 -3.08
N HIS A 9 5.60 8.09 -2.82
CA HIS A 9 6.58 7.19 -3.41
C HIS A 9 5.86 6.01 -4.07
N VAL A 10 5.87 5.98 -5.40
CA VAL A 10 5.23 4.94 -6.24
C VAL A 10 5.76 5.06 -7.67
N ASP A 11 5.78 3.96 -8.42
CA ASP A 11 6.05 3.92 -9.88
C ASP A 11 7.34 4.68 -10.26
N GLY A 12 8.42 4.42 -9.53
CA GLY A 12 9.71 5.04 -9.84
C GLY A 12 10.28 4.54 -11.18
N ASP A 13 10.84 5.44 -11.99
CA ASP A 13 11.47 5.12 -13.29
C ASP A 13 12.97 4.78 -13.19
N TYR A 14 13.55 4.88 -12.00
CA TYR A 14 14.96 4.61 -11.73
C TYR A 14 15.20 4.27 -10.25
N HIS A 15 16.39 3.75 -9.94
CA HIS A 15 16.90 3.52 -8.59
C HIS A 15 18.28 4.17 -8.43
N LEU A 16 18.69 4.48 -7.20
CA LEU A 16 19.94 5.20 -6.90
C LEU A 16 21.08 4.28 -6.43
N THR A 17 20.74 3.11 -5.91
CA THR A 17 21.60 2.10 -5.28
C THR A 17 21.05 0.70 -5.56
N ASP A 18 21.70 -0.33 -5.01
CA ASP A 18 21.24 -1.73 -5.14
C ASP A 18 20.21 -2.14 -4.06
N GLU A 19 19.73 -1.20 -3.25
CA GLU A 19 18.65 -1.47 -2.29
C GLU A 19 17.29 -1.61 -2.98
N ASN A 20 16.35 -2.34 -2.36
CA ASN A 20 14.98 -2.46 -2.88
C ASN A 20 14.31 -1.07 -2.98
N SER A 21 13.69 -0.79 -4.12
CA SER A 21 13.22 0.56 -4.46
C SER A 21 12.20 1.16 -3.48
N LEU A 22 11.34 0.33 -2.87
CA LEU A 22 10.41 0.79 -1.82
C LEU A 22 11.18 1.42 -0.64
N ASN A 23 12.20 0.72 -0.16
CA ASN A 23 12.93 1.09 1.05
C ASN A 23 14.08 2.06 0.81
N GLU A 24 14.63 2.10 -0.41
CA GLU A 24 15.53 3.16 -0.88
C GLU A 24 14.81 4.51 -0.89
N GLY A 25 13.67 4.60 -1.58
CA GLY A 25 12.87 5.83 -1.64
C GLY A 25 12.43 6.29 -0.24
N ALA A 26 12.01 5.35 0.60
CA ALA A 26 11.68 5.63 1.99
C ALA A 26 12.86 6.24 2.78
N LYS A 27 14.10 5.76 2.57
CA LYS A 27 15.30 6.36 3.18
C LYS A 27 15.54 7.78 2.68
N GLN A 28 15.42 8.02 1.38
CA GLN A 28 15.57 9.36 0.80
C GLN A 28 14.55 10.33 1.39
N ILE A 29 13.29 9.92 1.52
CA ILE A 29 12.23 10.75 2.12
C ILE A 29 12.54 11.09 3.59
N ARG A 30 13.08 10.14 4.37
CA ARG A 30 13.53 10.44 5.74
C ARG A 30 14.72 11.39 5.76
N ASN A 31 15.67 11.27 4.83
CA ASN A 31 16.81 12.17 4.71
C ASN A 31 16.39 13.61 4.37
N LEU A 32 15.28 13.79 3.63
CA LEU A 32 14.64 15.09 3.40
C LEU A 32 13.94 15.66 4.65
N GLY A 33 13.82 14.87 5.73
CA GLY A 33 13.20 15.26 6.99
C GLY A 33 11.71 14.94 7.10
N SER A 34 11.07 14.41 6.06
CA SER A 34 9.63 14.08 6.12
C SER A 34 9.37 12.87 7.00
N ARG A 35 8.38 12.97 7.90
CA ARG A 35 7.87 11.86 8.73
C ARG A 35 6.54 11.30 8.22
N VAL A 36 6.10 11.76 7.05
CA VAL A 36 4.88 11.30 6.37
C VAL A 36 5.24 10.74 5.01
N ILE A 37 4.85 9.50 4.76
CA ILE A 37 5.05 8.83 3.48
C ILE A 37 3.73 8.31 2.95
N LYS A 38 3.50 8.49 1.64
CA LYS A 38 2.42 7.84 0.91
C LYS A 38 2.96 6.75 -0.01
N VAL A 39 2.39 5.55 0.05
CA VAL A 39 2.76 4.38 -0.78
C VAL A 39 1.49 3.63 -1.21
N TRP A 40 1.59 2.89 -2.31
CA TRP A 40 0.57 1.99 -2.83
C TRP A 40 0.75 0.61 -2.22
N LEU A 41 -0.30 0.06 -1.60
CA LEU A 41 -0.37 -1.26 -0.99
C LEU A 41 -1.56 -2.01 -1.57
N HIS A 42 -1.35 -2.55 -2.77
CA HIS A 42 -2.37 -3.25 -3.54
C HIS A 42 -2.01 -4.72 -3.71
N HIS A 43 -2.98 -5.56 -4.07
CA HIS A 43 -2.76 -6.97 -4.39
C HIS A 43 -3.50 -7.39 -5.68
N VAL A 44 -3.84 -6.42 -6.53
CA VAL A 44 -4.51 -6.69 -7.81
C VAL A 44 -3.44 -6.92 -8.87
N SER A 45 -3.46 -8.06 -9.54
CA SER A 45 -2.45 -8.38 -10.57
C SER A 45 -2.37 -7.29 -11.65
N GLY A 46 -1.15 -6.80 -11.90
CA GLY A 46 -0.90 -5.68 -12.83
C GLY A 46 -1.01 -4.29 -12.20
N ASP A 47 -1.49 -4.20 -10.97
CA ASP A 47 -1.49 -3.01 -10.12
C ASP A 47 -1.12 -3.42 -8.69
N ASP A 48 0.03 -4.07 -8.55
CA ASP A 48 0.57 -4.70 -7.33
C ASP A 48 2.00 -4.20 -7.05
N PRO A 49 2.64 -4.59 -5.92
CA PRO A 49 3.97 -4.10 -5.56
C PRO A 49 5.05 -4.45 -6.59
N HIS A 50 4.87 -5.55 -7.34
CA HIS A 50 5.80 -5.93 -8.41
C HIS A 50 5.89 -4.84 -9.48
N ASN A 51 4.77 -4.20 -9.82
CA ASN A 51 4.74 -3.11 -10.78
C ASN A 51 5.13 -1.76 -10.16
N LYS A 52 4.74 -1.51 -8.90
CA LYS A 52 4.97 -0.21 -8.23
C LYS A 52 6.40 0.01 -7.75
N TYR A 53 7.11 -1.07 -7.40
CA TYR A 53 8.44 -1.04 -6.81
C TYR A 53 9.35 -2.14 -7.42
N PRO A 54 9.59 -2.12 -8.75
CA PRO A 54 10.20 -3.25 -9.44
C PRO A 54 11.70 -3.40 -9.18
N TYR A 55 12.43 -2.31 -8.92
CA TYR A 55 13.88 -2.37 -8.84
C TYR A 55 14.36 -3.03 -7.55
N ASN A 56 15.35 -3.92 -7.71
CA ASN A 56 16.05 -4.66 -6.65
C ASN A 56 15.10 -5.33 -5.66
N SER A 57 13.96 -5.81 -6.14
CA SER A 57 12.90 -6.42 -5.32
C SER A 57 12.46 -7.74 -5.93
N ASP A 58 12.39 -8.78 -5.11
CA ASP A 58 11.93 -10.12 -5.47
C ASP A 58 10.51 -10.33 -4.94
N TRP A 59 9.55 -9.63 -5.55
CA TRP A 59 8.13 -9.76 -5.19
C TRP A 59 7.57 -11.13 -5.61
N PRO A 60 6.64 -11.72 -4.84
CA PRO A 60 5.91 -12.90 -5.29
C PRO A 60 5.05 -12.54 -6.52
N ALA A 61 4.69 -13.56 -7.30
CA ALA A 61 3.89 -13.39 -8.52
C ALA A 61 2.46 -12.87 -8.25
N SER A 62 1.94 -13.12 -7.05
CA SER A 62 0.64 -12.64 -6.58
C SER A 62 0.61 -12.58 -5.06
N PHE A 63 -0.35 -11.83 -4.55
CA PHE A 63 -0.73 -11.79 -3.14
C PHE A 63 -2.22 -12.06 -3.02
N ASP A 64 -2.63 -12.82 -2.00
CA ASP A 64 -4.03 -13.18 -1.80
C ASP A 64 -4.80 -12.11 -1.02
N SER A 65 -4.10 -11.20 -0.33
CA SER A 65 -4.72 -10.12 0.44
C SER A 65 -3.79 -8.92 0.69
N MET A 66 -4.36 -7.79 1.13
CA MET A 66 -3.57 -6.65 1.62
C MET A 66 -2.73 -7.00 2.86
N VAL A 67 -3.18 -7.95 3.67
CA VAL A 67 -2.41 -8.41 4.84
C VAL A 67 -1.11 -9.05 4.38
N GLU A 68 -1.14 -9.92 3.37
CA GLU A 68 0.08 -10.55 2.85
C GLU A 68 1.05 -9.53 2.25
N VAL A 69 0.54 -8.50 1.57
CA VAL A 69 1.39 -7.41 1.07
C VAL A 69 2.06 -6.68 2.25
N ALA A 70 1.31 -6.35 3.30
CA ALA A 70 1.83 -5.70 4.50
C ALA A 70 2.84 -6.56 5.26
N GLU A 71 2.68 -7.89 5.22
CA GLU A 71 3.58 -8.86 5.83
C GLU A 71 4.79 -9.21 4.95
N SER A 72 4.83 -8.76 3.70
CA SER A 72 6.00 -8.94 2.83
C SER A 72 7.26 -8.33 3.47
N PRO A 73 8.45 -8.89 3.21
CA PRO A 73 9.70 -8.39 3.80
C PRO A 73 9.90 -6.89 3.59
N TYR A 74 9.57 -6.37 2.41
CA TYR A 74 9.80 -4.97 2.04
C TYR A 74 8.83 -4.01 2.75
N PHE A 75 7.54 -4.35 2.87
CA PHE A 75 6.59 -3.53 3.64
C PHE A 75 6.83 -3.59 5.14
N ARG A 76 7.22 -4.77 5.67
CA ARG A 76 7.64 -4.88 7.08
C ARG A 76 8.84 -3.99 7.37
N GLU A 77 9.83 -3.97 6.48
CA GLU A 77 11.00 -3.10 6.59
C GLU A 77 10.60 -1.62 6.54
N LEU A 78 9.66 -1.24 5.65
CA LEU A 78 9.12 0.11 5.58
C LEU A 78 8.44 0.52 6.88
N PHE A 79 7.54 -0.32 7.41
CA PHE A 79 6.77 -0.03 8.62
C PHE A 79 7.61 -0.01 9.89
N GLN A 80 8.79 -0.65 9.88
CA GLN A 80 9.77 -0.54 10.98
C GLN A 80 10.52 0.79 11.00
N ARG A 81 10.50 1.59 9.91
CA ARG A 81 11.17 2.90 9.87
C ARG A 81 10.47 3.92 10.77
N ASP A 82 11.19 5.00 11.08
CA ASP A 82 10.70 6.14 11.88
C ASP A 82 9.88 7.14 11.03
N PHE A 83 8.88 6.64 10.29
CA PHE A 83 7.76 7.49 9.87
C PHE A 83 6.71 7.48 10.97
N ARG A 84 6.07 8.64 11.15
CA ARG A 84 4.93 8.80 12.05
C ARG A 84 3.64 8.41 11.35
N THR A 85 3.43 8.92 10.13
CA THR A 85 2.20 8.68 9.36
C THR A 85 2.52 7.96 8.06
N TYR A 86 1.80 6.87 7.82
CA TYR A 86 1.82 6.09 6.61
C TYR A 86 0.47 6.26 5.91
N VAL A 87 0.46 6.96 4.79
CA VAL A 87 -0.71 7.04 3.92
C VAL A 87 -0.62 5.87 2.96
N LEU A 88 -1.54 4.93 3.11
CA LEU A 88 -1.58 3.72 2.30
C LEU A 88 -2.73 3.91 1.34
N GLU A 89 -2.40 4.04 0.06
CA GLU A 89 -3.40 3.83 -0.96
C GLU A 89 -3.62 2.32 -1.06
N ALA A 90 -4.83 1.91 -0.68
CA ALA A 90 -5.21 0.58 -0.31
C ALA A 90 -6.41 0.18 -1.14
N TYR A 91 -6.26 -0.94 -1.85
CA TYR A 91 -7.26 -1.40 -2.80
C TYR A 91 -7.48 -2.91 -2.65
N VAL A 92 -8.73 -3.28 -2.40
CA VAL A 92 -9.14 -4.68 -2.23
C VAL A 92 -9.33 -5.33 -3.60
N TYR A 93 -8.75 -6.51 -3.83
CA TYR A 93 -9.13 -7.32 -4.97
C TYR A 93 -10.56 -7.83 -4.75
N ILE A 94 -11.44 -7.55 -5.72
CA ILE A 94 -12.83 -7.96 -5.71
C ILE A 94 -13.01 -9.00 -6.81
N GLU A 95 -13.46 -10.20 -6.44
CA GLU A 95 -13.83 -11.24 -7.40
C GLU A 95 -14.97 -10.75 -8.29
N GLU A 96 -14.88 -11.07 -9.59
CA GLU A 96 -15.79 -10.53 -10.63
C GLU A 96 -15.82 -8.99 -10.70
N GLY A 97 -14.91 -8.31 -10.00
CA GLY A 97 -14.75 -6.87 -10.03
C GLY A 97 -13.92 -6.36 -11.22
N TYR A 98 -13.29 -7.29 -11.94
CA TYR A 98 -12.39 -7.06 -13.07
C TYR A 98 -12.73 -8.06 -14.16
N GLY A 99 -13.21 -7.62 -15.33
CA GLY A 99 -13.50 -8.58 -16.42
C GLY A 99 -14.34 -8.10 -17.60
N ASP A 100 -14.99 -6.94 -17.53
CA ASP A 100 -15.85 -6.43 -18.61
C ASP A 100 -15.20 -5.28 -19.42
N GLY A 101 -13.89 -5.11 -19.28
CA GLY A 101 -13.14 -3.97 -19.82
C GLY A 101 -13.10 -2.75 -18.90
N ASN A 102 -13.83 -2.75 -17.77
CA ASN A 102 -13.67 -1.75 -16.72
C ASN A 102 -12.57 -2.18 -15.75
N LYS A 103 -11.73 -1.22 -15.38
CA LYS A 103 -10.61 -1.43 -14.44
C LYS A 103 -11.05 -1.43 -12.98
N HIS A 104 -12.31 -1.12 -12.66
CA HIS A 104 -12.77 -1.00 -11.27
C HIS A 104 -14.20 -1.48 -11.11
N TYR A 105 -14.42 -2.30 -10.09
CA TYR A 105 -15.67 -3.01 -9.82
C TYR A 105 -16.84 -2.06 -9.58
N PHE A 106 -16.58 -0.86 -9.03
CA PHE A 106 -17.60 0.11 -8.66
C PHE A 106 -18.17 0.93 -9.84
N ILE A 107 -17.54 0.91 -11.03
CA ILE A 107 -17.92 1.77 -12.17
C ILE A 107 -19.37 1.55 -12.62
N ARG A 108 -19.92 0.35 -12.43
CA ARG A 108 -21.29 -0.02 -12.82
C ARG A 108 -22.22 -0.24 -11.63
N GLY A 109 -21.83 0.25 -10.46
CA GLY A 109 -22.46 -0.08 -9.19
C GLY A 109 -21.85 -1.33 -8.56
N ILE A 110 -22.06 -1.46 -7.27
CA ILE A 110 -21.46 -2.49 -6.42
C ILE A 110 -22.54 -3.50 -6.05
N SER A 111 -22.31 -4.78 -6.27
CA SER A 111 -23.22 -5.84 -5.80
C SER A 111 -23.06 -6.05 -4.30
N ASP A 112 -24.07 -6.62 -3.63
CA ASP A 112 -23.98 -6.93 -2.20
C ASP A 112 -22.79 -7.85 -1.87
N GLU A 113 -22.39 -8.72 -2.80
CA GLU A 113 -21.24 -9.60 -2.61
C GLU A 113 -19.92 -8.84 -2.72
N GLN A 114 -19.79 -7.96 -3.71
CA GLN A 114 -18.61 -7.10 -3.85
C GLN A 114 -18.44 -6.17 -2.64
N LEU A 115 -19.55 -5.62 -2.12
CA LEU A 115 -19.54 -4.81 -0.90
C LEU A 115 -19.05 -5.63 0.31
N ARG A 116 -19.50 -6.88 0.47
CA ARG A 116 -19.02 -7.78 1.53
C ARG A 116 -17.54 -8.09 1.41
N GLN A 117 -17.04 -8.30 0.19
CA GLN A 117 -15.62 -8.55 -0.05
C GLN A 117 -14.76 -7.34 0.31
N GLU A 118 -15.19 -6.14 -0.09
CA GLU A 118 -14.52 -4.90 0.27
C GLU A 118 -14.49 -4.69 1.80
N GLU A 119 -15.64 -4.80 2.46
CA GLU A 119 -15.76 -4.65 3.91
C GLU A 119 -14.84 -5.65 4.64
N ARG A 120 -14.84 -6.92 4.21
CA ARG A 120 -13.96 -7.95 4.79
C ARG A 120 -12.48 -7.62 4.58
N GLY A 121 -12.08 -7.24 3.37
CA GLY A 121 -10.68 -6.94 3.06
C GLY A 121 -10.14 -5.77 3.89
N PHE A 122 -10.90 -4.69 4.00
CA PHE A 122 -10.52 -3.54 4.85
C PHE A 122 -10.57 -3.88 6.33
N TYR A 123 -11.55 -4.68 6.78
CA TYR A 123 -11.63 -5.12 8.18
C TYR A 123 -10.39 -5.94 8.58
N GLU A 124 -10.03 -6.95 7.79
CA GLU A 124 -8.88 -7.81 8.06
C GLU A 124 -7.57 -7.02 8.05
N PHE A 125 -7.39 -6.14 7.06
CA PHE A 125 -6.20 -5.31 6.95
C PHE A 125 -6.08 -4.30 8.09
N THR A 126 -7.16 -3.60 8.42
CA THR A 126 -7.19 -2.64 9.54
C THR A 126 -6.93 -3.35 10.87
N LYS A 127 -7.54 -4.52 11.07
CA LYS A 127 -7.29 -5.36 12.24
C LYS A 127 -5.81 -5.73 12.34
N HIS A 128 -5.19 -6.20 11.26
CA HIS A 128 -3.76 -6.54 11.23
C HIS A 128 -2.87 -5.35 11.62
N LEU A 129 -3.12 -4.16 11.06
CA LEU A 129 -2.36 -2.95 11.38
C LEU A 129 -2.49 -2.58 12.87
N LEU A 130 -3.70 -2.65 13.41
CA LEU A 130 -3.97 -2.37 14.82
C LEU A 130 -3.30 -3.42 15.72
N GLU A 131 -3.45 -4.72 15.45
CA GLU A 131 -2.86 -5.78 16.27
C GLU A 131 -1.34 -5.72 16.27
N THR A 132 -0.73 -5.35 15.13
CA THR A 132 0.72 -5.37 14.93
C THR A 132 1.41 -4.09 15.41
N TYR A 133 0.80 -2.92 15.22
CA TYR A 133 1.44 -1.62 15.45
C TYR A 133 0.80 -0.80 16.59
N ARG A 134 -0.20 -1.34 17.31
CA ARG A 134 -0.75 -0.66 18.49
C ARG A 134 0.33 -0.34 19.52
N GLY A 135 0.31 0.90 20.02
CA GLY A 135 1.27 1.38 21.00
C GLY A 135 2.60 1.87 20.42
N THR A 136 2.82 1.73 19.11
CA THR A 136 4.04 2.27 18.45
C THR A 136 4.00 3.77 18.19
N GLY A 137 2.81 4.40 18.29
CA GLY A 137 2.58 5.80 17.95
C GLY A 137 2.52 6.08 16.44
N LYS A 138 2.51 5.03 15.60
CA LYS A 138 2.30 5.12 14.16
C LYS A 138 0.83 5.41 13.85
N GLU A 139 0.62 6.23 12.83
CA GLU A 139 -0.67 6.53 12.24
C GLU A 139 -0.71 5.92 10.84
N PHE A 140 -1.78 5.19 10.55
CA PHE A 140 -2.05 4.64 9.23
C PHE A 140 -3.32 5.30 8.68
N VAL A 141 -3.19 5.95 7.53
CA VAL A 141 -4.31 6.56 6.82
C VAL A 141 -4.58 5.69 5.60
N LEU A 142 -5.75 5.08 5.53
CA LEU A 142 -6.17 4.29 4.37
C LEU A 142 -6.87 5.23 3.39
N GLN A 143 -6.31 5.36 2.20
CA GLN A 143 -6.86 6.13 1.09
C GLN A 143 -7.23 5.14 -0.03
N HIS A 144 -8.21 5.49 -0.86
CA HIS A 144 -8.42 4.81 -2.14
C HIS A 144 -8.01 5.70 -3.32
N TRP A 145 -7.93 5.09 -4.50
CA TRP A 145 -7.41 5.70 -5.73
C TRP A 145 -8.32 6.75 -6.39
N GLN A 146 -9.66 6.64 -6.28
CA GLN A 146 -10.56 7.28 -7.28
C GLN A 146 -11.83 7.97 -6.75
N GLY A 147 -11.78 8.54 -5.57
CA GLY A 147 -12.95 9.20 -4.95
C GLY A 147 -12.52 10.14 -3.85
N ASP A 148 -11.41 10.79 -4.14
CA ASP A 148 -11.16 12.17 -3.75
C ASP A 148 -12.24 13.12 -4.30
#